data_AF-A0A2U0TSW6-F1
#
_entry.id   AF-A0A2U0TSW6-F1
#
_cell.length_a   1.000
_cell.length_b   1.000
_cell.length_c   1.000
_cell.angle_alpha   90.00
_cell.angle_beta   90.00
_cell.angle_gamma   90.00
#
_symmetry.space_group_name_H-M   'P 1'
#
loop_
_entity.id
_entity.type
_entity.pdbx_description
1 polymer ?
#
loop_
_entity_poly.entity_id
_entity_poly.type
_entity_poly.pdbx_seq_one_letter_code
_entity_poly.pdbx_strand_id
1 'polypeptide(L)'
;MRQVRFAIIFVLLALNVSVFSQTTYPKITGYFGVVHPIITFSEDETTLNFRDYYAVGFPTGINIWKSAKIGFSFEVVPNIKAENGVSKMNSLLFHPGVLVALGNGYTFAGRAAFETNGRYGFTPVFNKTVIKNDNSSYYVAIPLPVRFGNEHPTTFGIGFQFGIAF
;
A
#
# COMPACT_ATOMS: atom_id res chain seq x y z
N MET A 1 -32.42 -26.39 46.72
CA MET A 1 -32.65 -25.41 45.61
C MET A 1 -31.77 -24.15 45.69
N ARG A 2 -31.56 -23.53 46.86
CA ARG A 2 -30.78 -22.27 46.97
C ARG A 2 -29.31 -22.40 46.56
N GLN A 3 -28.65 -23.51 46.91
CA GLN A 3 -27.23 -23.71 46.59
C GLN A 3 -26.96 -23.98 45.10
N VAL A 4 -27.89 -24.64 44.40
CA VAL A 4 -27.81 -24.87 42.95
C VAL A 4 -27.83 -23.54 42.18
N ARG A 5 -28.59 -22.55 42.66
CA ARG A 5 -28.64 -21.21 42.05
C ARG A 5 -27.29 -20.47 42.14
N PHE A 6 -26.61 -20.57 43.29
CA PHE A 6 -25.29 -19.96 43.46
C PHE A 6 -24.21 -20.66 42.62
N ALA A 7 -24.27 -21.98 42.48
CA ALA A 7 -23.37 -22.73 41.62
C ALA A 7 -23.50 -22.32 40.13
N ILE A 8 -24.73 -22.13 39.64
CA ILE A 8 -24.98 -21.71 38.25
C ILE A 8 -24.42 -20.29 37.98
N ILE A 9 -24.60 -19.36 38.92
CA ILE A 9 -24.07 -18.00 38.80
C ILE A 9 -22.55 -18.00 38.79
N PHE A 10 -21.91 -18.83 39.62
CA PHE A 10 -20.46 -18.96 39.68
C PHE A 10 -19.89 -19.55 38.37
N VAL A 11 -20.56 -20.54 37.78
CA VAL A 11 -20.19 -21.12 36.48
C VAL A 11 -20.33 -20.08 35.35
N LEU A 12 -21.40 -19.28 35.35
CA LEU A 12 -21.59 -18.22 34.34
C LEU A 12 -20.55 -17.10 34.45
N LEU A 13 -20.10 -16.75 35.67
CA LEU A 13 -19.02 -15.79 35.90
C LEU A 13 -17.62 -16.34 35.56
N ALA A 14 -17.44 -17.66 35.65
CA ALA A 14 -16.19 -18.32 35.27
C ALA A 14 -16.03 -18.48 33.74
N LEU A 15 -17.13 -18.38 32.99
CA LEU A 15 -17.12 -18.35 31.53
C LEU A 15 -16.57 -17.00 31.03
N ASN A 16 -15.25 -16.93 30.90
CA ASN A 16 -14.58 -15.86 30.17
C ASN A 16 -14.89 -16.02 28.68
N VAL A 17 -16.00 -15.45 28.22
CA VAL A 17 -16.29 -15.33 26.80
C VAL A 17 -15.28 -14.33 26.24
N SER A 18 -14.34 -14.80 25.41
CA SER A 18 -13.50 -13.93 24.61
C SER A 18 -14.41 -13.18 23.64
N VAL A 19 -14.78 -11.96 24.00
CA VAL A 19 -15.50 -11.06 23.10
C VAL A 19 -14.51 -10.66 22.02
N PHE A 20 -14.62 -11.26 20.83
CA PHE A 20 -13.85 -10.82 19.68
C PHE A 20 -14.26 -9.38 19.36
N SER A 21 -13.29 -8.46 19.45
CA SER A 21 -13.48 -7.09 18.97
C SER A 21 -13.79 -7.15 17.48
N GLN A 22 -15.05 -6.89 17.13
CA GLN A 22 -15.45 -6.75 15.74
C GLN A 22 -14.78 -5.49 15.19
N THR A 23 -14.06 -5.62 14.08
CA THR A 23 -13.46 -4.44 13.43
C THR A 23 -14.57 -3.50 13.00
N THR A 24 -14.62 -2.32 13.61
CA THR A 24 -15.56 -1.26 13.24
C THR A 24 -15.07 -0.58 11.96
N TYR A 25 -15.99 -0.38 11.02
CA TYR A 25 -15.73 0.36 9.78
C TYR A 25 -16.42 1.73 9.82
N PRO A 26 -15.85 2.78 9.18
CA PRO A 26 -14.64 2.72 8.37
C PRO A 26 -13.37 2.56 9.21
N LYS A 27 -12.45 1.69 8.76
CA LYS A 27 -11.12 1.57 9.36
C LYS A 27 -10.16 2.43 8.55
N ILE A 28 -9.58 3.43 9.18
CA ILE A 28 -8.57 4.29 8.57
C ILE A 28 -7.19 3.78 9.00
N THR A 29 -6.29 3.62 8.04
CA THR A 29 -4.88 3.28 8.30
C THR A 29 -3.99 4.23 7.52
N GLY A 30 -2.99 4.79 8.19
CA GLY A 30 -1.92 5.55 7.54
C GLY A 30 -0.80 4.62 7.12
N TYR A 31 0.01 5.03 6.14
CA TYR A 31 1.23 4.29 5.81
C TYR A 31 2.30 5.18 5.20
N PHE A 32 3.53 4.70 5.34
CA PHE A 32 4.71 5.24 4.70
C PHE A 32 5.54 4.08 4.14
N GLY A 33 6.16 4.29 2.98
CA GLY A 33 7.05 3.30 2.40
C GLY A 33 8.15 3.91 1.55
N VAL A 34 8.94 3.01 0.97
CA VAL A 34 9.98 3.30 -0.01
C VAL A 34 9.73 2.38 -1.21
N VAL A 35 9.69 2.95 -2.41
CA VAL A 35 9.56 2.20 -3.65
C VAL A 35 10.79 2.40 -4.53
N HIS A 36 11.35 1.29 -5.00
CA HIS A 36 12.39 1.27 -6.00
C HIS A 36 11.79 0.74 -7.30
N PRO A 37 11.73 1.55 -8.36
CA PRO A 37 11.60 1.01 -9.70
C PRO A 37 12.74 0.01 -9.93
N ILE A 38 12.45 -1.14 -10.52
CA ILE A 38 13.46 -2.15 -10.85
C ILE A 38 13.77 -2.07 -12.34
N ILE A 39 12.72 -2.14 -13.15
CA ILE A 39 12.81 -2.13 -14.61
C ILE A 39 11.63 -1.35 -15.18
N THR A 40 11.87 -0.61 -16.26
CA THR A 40 10.84 0.06 -17.06
C THR A 40 11.05 -0.29 -18.53
N PHE A 41 9.97 -0.68 -19.19
CA PHE A 41 9.91 -0.98 -20.61
C PHE A 41 9.20 0.17 -21.32
N SER A 42 9.74 0.61 -22.44
CA SER A 42 9.10 1.49 -23.41
C SER A 42 9.29 0.93 -24.82
N GLU A 43 8.68 1.55 -25.82
CA GLU A 43 8.94 1.23 -27.23
C GLU A 43 10.40 1.52 -27.63
N ASP A 44 11.00 2.54 -27.04
CA ASP A 44 12.35 3.01 -27.38
C ASP A 44 13.44 2.23 -26.65
N GLU A 45 13.22 1.89 -25.37
CA GLU A 45 14.26 1.30 -24.54
C GLU A 45 13.72 0.54 -23.31
N THR A 46 14.60 -0.31 -22.76
CA THR A 46 14.42 -0.90 -21.43
C THR A 46 15.43 -0.28 -20.47
N THR A 47 14.93 0.38 -19.43
CA THR A 47 15.76 1.07 -18.42
C THR A 47 15.77 0.31 -17.10
N LEU A 48 16.95 0.30 -16.47
CA LEU A 48 17.20 -0.32 -15.17
C LEU A 48 17.65 0.74 -14.17
N ASN A 49 17.04 0.73 -12.99
CA ASN A 49 17.21 1.77 -11.96
C ASN A 49 18.58 1.76 -11.24
N PHE A 50 19.47 0.83 -11.58
CA PHE A 50 20.78 0.68 -10.93
C PHE A 50 21.91 0.62 -11.96
N ARG A 51 21.67 1.12 -13.17
CA ARG A 51 22.64 1.12 -14.27
C ARG A 51 23.15 2.53 -14.57
N ASP A 52 22.28 3.38 -15.10
CA ASP A 52 22.66 4.71 -15.61
C ASP A 52 22.26 5.85 -14.65
N TYR A 53 21.18 5.63 -13.91
CA TYR A 53 20.67 6.52 -12.87
C TYR A 53 20.08 5.70 -11.73
N TYR A 54 19.78 6.37 -10.62
CA TYR A 54 19.01 5.82 -9.51
C TYR A 54 17.77 6.66 -9.24
N ALA A 55 16.62 6.01 -9.10
CA ALA A 55 15.36 6.63 -8.75
C ALA A 55 14.72 5.92 -7.55
N VAL A 56 14.04 6.70 -6.72
CA VAL A 56 13.34 6.19 -5.53
C VAL A 56 12.11 7.04 -5.27
N GLY A 57 11.02 6.40 -4.88
CA GLY A 57 9.80 7.06 -4.44
C GLY A 57 9.54 6.85 -2.95
N PHE A 58 8.83 7.79 -2.33
CA PHE A 58 8.45 7.72 -0.91
C PHE A 58 6.94 7.76 -0.73
N PRO A 59 6.22 6.65 -0.94
CA PRO A 59 4.78 6.63 -0.84
C PRO A 59 4.31 6.96 0.58
N THR A 60 3.48 7.98 0.69
CA THR A 60 2.78 8.35 1.92
C THR A 60 1.31 8.39 1.62
N GLY A 61 0.50 7.69 2.41
CA GLY A 61 -0.92 7.58 2.09
C GLY A 61 -1.81 7.18 3.24
N ILE A 62 -3.10 7.19 2.92
CA ILE A 62 -4.19 6.77 3.78
C ILE A 62 -5.03 5.73 3.05
N ASN A 63 -5.39 4.67 3.77
CA ASN A 63 -6.35 3.67 3.33
C ASN A 63 -7.59 3.77 4.20
N ILE A 64 -8.75 3.89 3.58
CA ILE A 64 -10.06 3.98 4.22
C ILE A 64 -10.82 2.71 3.85
N TRP A 65 -10.82 1.72 4.72
CA TRP A 65 -11.56 0.48 4.53
C TRP A 65 -13.03 0.72 4.84
N LYS A 66 -13.91 0.47 3.86
CA LYS A 66 -15.37 0.52 4.03
C LYS A 66 -15.91 -0.80 4.59
N SER A 67 -15.21 -1.90 4.32
CA SER A 67 -15.50 -3.23 4.85
C SER A 67 -14.22 -4.06 4.95
N ALA A 68 -14.34 -5.32 5.38
CA ALA A 68 -13.23 -6.27 5.38
C ALA A 68 -12.67 -6.60 3.99
N LYS A 69 -13.41 -6.28 2.91
CA LYS A 69 -13.04 -6.63 1.54
C LYS A 69 -12.69 -5.44 0.67
N ILE A 70 -13.31 -4.28 0.89
CA ILE A 70 -13.16 -3.13 -0.01
C ILE A 70 -12.80 -1.85 0.75
N GLY A 71 -11.93 -1.06 0.16
CA GLY A 71 -11.51 0.24 0.68
C GLY A 71 -11.13 1.20 -0.42
N PHE A 72 -10.88 2.44 -0.02
CA PHE A 72 -10.32 3.48 -0.85
C PHE A 72 -8.89 3.77 -0.38
N SER A 73 -8.00 4.11 -1.30
CA SER A 73 -6.62 4.49 -1.03
C SER A 73 -6.36 5.85 -1.65
N PHE A 74 -5.72 6.73 -0.90
CA PHE A 74 -5.11 7.93 -1.42
C PHE A 74 -3.63 7.94 -1.04
N GLU A 75 -2.76 8.17 -2.01
CA GLU A 75 -1.31 8.10 -1.87
C GLU A 75 -0.68 9.25 -2.63
N VAL A 76 0.35 9.85 -2.02
CA VAL A 76 1.23 10.84 -2.65
C VAL A 76 2.65 10.30 -2.61
N VAL A 77 3.35 10.36 -3.73
CA VAL A 77 4.71 9.79 -3.87
C VAL A 77 5.66 10.86 -4.44
N PRO A 78 6.48 11.50 -3.61
CA PRO A 78 7.63 12.26 -4.07
C PRO A 78 8.64 11.29 -4.69
N ASN A 79 9.08 11.56 -5.91
CA ASN A 79 10.10 10.78 -6.61
C ASN A 79 11.40 11.59 -6.67
N ILE A 80 12.50 10.97 -6.28
CA ILE A 80 13.86 11.51 -6.38
C ILE A 80 14.60 10.74 -7.47
N LYS A 81 15.32 11.45 -8.34
CA LYS A 81 16.25 10.88 -9.32
C LYS A 81 17.65 11.42 -9.06
N ALA A 82 18.61 10.51 -8.99
CA ALA A 82 20.04 10.78 -8.90
C ALA A 82 20.75 10.27 -10.16
N GLU A 83 21.51 11.14 -10.82
CA GLU A 83 22.19 10.89 -12.09
C GLU A 83 23.35 11.87 -12.23
N ASN A 84 24.48 11.44 -12.78
CA ASN A 84 25.65 12.29 -13.06
C ASN A 84 26.12 13.12 -11.85
N GLY A 85 26.11 12.54 -10.65
CA GLY A 85 26.57 13.20 -9.41
C GLY A 85 25.61 14.24 -8.81
N VAL A 86 24.40 14.41 -9.38
CA VAL A 86 23.37 15.32 -8.88
C VAL A 86 22.13 14.51 -8.48
N SER A 87 21.42 14.96 -7.43
CA SER A 87 20.14 14.40 -7.00
C SER A 87 19.09 15.49 -6.87
N LYS A 88 17.89 15.25 -7.41
CA LYS A 88 16.76 16.17 -7.32
C LYS A 88 15.43 15.43 -7.22
N MET A 89 14.45 16.08 -6.60
CA MET A 89 13.05 15.64 -6.73
C MET A 89 12.61 15.86 -8.18
N ASN A 90 12.17 14.80 -8.86
CA ASN A 90 11.85 14.83 -10.28
C ASN A 90 10.34 14.93 -10.54
N SER A 91 9.51 14.31 -9.70
CA SER A 91 8.05 14.41 -9.82
C SER A 91 7.36 14.18 -8.48
N LEU A 92 6.12 14.64 -8.38
CA LEU A 92 5.19 14.27 -7.33
C LEU A 92 4.02 13.52 -7.97
N LEU A 93 3.75 12.30 -7.51
CA LEU A 93 2.67 11.46 -7.99
C LEU A 93 1.47 11.54 -7.04
N PHE A 94 0.29 11.84 -7.57
CA PHE A 94 -1.01 11.71 -6.90
C PHE A 94 -1.68 10.42 -7.36
N HIS A 95 -2.06 9.57 -6.41
CA HIS A 95 -2.32 8.16 -6.69
C HIS A 95 -3.60 7.62 -5.99
N PRO A 96 -4.79 8.17 -6.32
CA PRO A 96 -6.06 7.68 -5.78
C PRO A 96 -6.41 6.29 -6.34
N GLY A 97 -7.09 5.47 -5.55
CA GLY A 97 -7.52 4.16 -6.03
C GLY A 97 -8.38 3.35 -5.07
N VAL A 98 -8.65 2.12 -5.49
CA VAL A 98 -9.49 1.15 -4.76
C VAL A 98 -8.62 0.04 -4.20
N LEU A 99 -8.95 -0.39 -2.99
CA LEU A 99 -8.35 -1.52 -2.30
C LEU A 99 -9.30 -2.71 -2.30
N VAL A 100 -8.76 -3.89 -2.57
CA VAL A 100 -9.45 -5.16 -2.46
C VAL A 100 -8.62 -6.10 -1.60
N ALA A 101 -9.16 -6.52 -0.46
CA ALA A 101 -8.51 -7.54 0.37
C ALA A 101 -8.66 -8.90 -0.31
N LEU A 102 -7.54 -9.58 -0.55
CA LEU A 102 -7.48 -10.90 -1.17
C LEU A 102 -7.43 -12.04 -0.15
N GLY A 103 -7.42 -11.70 1.15
CA GLY A 103 -7.28 -12.65 2.24
C GLY A 103 -5.82 -12.96 2.58
N ASN A 104 -5.60 -13.61 3.73
CA ASN A 104 -4.28 -14.01 4.21
C ASN A 104 -3.24 -12.87 4.25
N GLY A 105 -3.66 -11.62 4.49
CA GLY A 105 -2.78 -10.45 4.50
C GLY A 105 -2.36 -9.93 3.12
N TYR A 106 -2.94 -10.47 2.03
CA TYR A 106 -2.78 -9.94 0.69
C TYR A 106 -3.84 -8.87 0.40
N THR A 107 -3.42 -7.82 -0.29
CA THR A 107 -4.27 -6.72 -0.75
C THR A 107 -3.87 -6.34 -2.16
N PHE A 108 -4.87 -6.16 -3.02
CA PHE A 108 -4.72 -5.51 -4.31
C PHE A 108 -5.09 -4.03 -4.18
N ALA A 109 -4.29 -3.14 -4.76
CA ALA A 109 -4.64 -1.74 -4.95
C ALA A 109 -4.61 -1.41 -6.44
N GLY A 110 -5.76 -0.99 -6.99
CA GLY A 110 -5.84 -0.44 -8.34
C GLY A 110 -5.88 1.08 -8.25
N ARG A 111 -4.81 1.76 -8.68
CA ARG A 111 -4.68 3.22 -8.54
C ARG A 111 -4.55 3.92 -9.89
N ALA A 112 -5.23 5.05 -10.04
CA ALA A 112 -4.96 6.01 -11.10
C ALA A 112 -3.75 6.85 -10.71
N ALA A 113 -2.96 7.29 -11.68
CA ALA A 113 -1.70 7.99 -11.47
C ALA A 113 -1.67 9.33 -12.22
N PHE A 114 -1.31 10.39 -11.50
CA PHE A 114 -1.13 11.73 -12.04
C PHE A 114 0.17 12.31 -11.50
N GLU A 115 1.13 12.60 -12.39
CA GLU A 115 2.44 13.11 -12.01
C GLU A 115 2.60 14.58 -12.40
N THR A 116 3.27 15.35 -11.55
CA THR A 116 3.53 16.78 -11.81
C THR A 116 4.46 17.05 -13.00
N ASN A 117 5.11 16.01 -13.53
CA ASN A 117 5.91 16.09 -14.76
C ASN A 117 5.06 15.89 -16.04
N GLY A 118 3.73 15.84 -15.93
CA GLY A 118 2.82 15.68 -17.07
C GLY A 118 2.53 14.23 -17.47
N ARG A 119 3.12 13.23 -16.81
CA ARG A 119 2.79 11.81 -17.02
C ARG A 119 1.52 11.44 -16.24
N TYR A 120 0.75 10.50 -16.77
CA TYR A 120 -0.43 9.95 -16.11
C TYR A 120 -0.62 8.48 -16.47
N GLY A 121 -1.51 7.77 -15.77
CA GLY A 121 -1.82 6.37 -16.07
C GLY A 121 -2.44 5.64 -14.91
N PHE A 122 -2.01 4.40 -14.67
CA PHE A 122 -2.51 3.58 -13.57
C PHE A 122 -1.43 2.64 -13.04
N THR A 123 -1.61 2.17 -11.81
CA THR A 123 -0.69 1.23 -11.15
C THR A 123 -1.49 0.20 -10.38
N PRO A 124 -1.56 -1.04 -10.87
CA PRO A 124 -1.91 -2.19 -10.06
C PRO A 124 -0.78 -2.45 -9.05
N VAL A 125 -1.12 -2.61 -7.78
CA VAL A 125 -0.16 -2.88 -6.71
C VAL A 125 -0.62 -4.11 -5.94
N PHE A 126 0.25 -5.11 -5.86
CA PHE A 126 0.03 -6.29 -5.02
C PHE A 126 0.82 -6.13 -3.72
N ASN A 127 0.11 -6.08 -2.61
CA ASN A 127 0.68 -5.87 -1.28
C ASN A 127 0.50 -7.12 -0.40
N LYS A 128 1.49 -7.39 0.44
CA LYS A 128 1.47 -8.44 1.46
C LYS A 128 1.96 -7.88 2.79
N THR A 129 1.12 -7.95 3.82
CA THR A 129 1.58 -7.77 5.20
C THR A 129 2.48 -8.95 5.60
N VAL A 130 3.69 -8.64 6.03
CA VAL A 130 4.72 -9.64 6.42
C VAL A 130 4.79 -9.76 7.93
N ILE A 131 4.76 -8.64 8.65
CA ILE A 131 4.81 -8.59 10.11
C ILE A 131 3.62 -7.76 10.59
N LYS A 132 2.88 -8.28 11.56
CA LYS A 132 1.74 -7.60 12.18
C LYS A 132 1.99 -7.48 13.68
N ASN A 133 2.13 -6.24 14.13
CA ASN A 133 2.22 -5.87 15.54
C ASN A 133 0.87 -5.28 15.99
N ASP A 134 0.77 -4.95 17.28
CA ASP A 134 -0.46 -4.38 17.85
C ASP A 134 -0.83 -3.02 17.24
N ASN A 135 0.18 -2.17 17.00
CA ASN A 135 0.00 -0.78 16.54
C ASN A 135 0.61 -0.50 15.17
N SER A 136 1.19 -1.51 14.51
CA SER A 136 1.82 -1.34 13.21
C SER A 136 1.87 -2.63 12.40
N SER A 137 2.01 -2.50 11.09
CA SER A 137 2.19 -3.63 10.19
C SER A 137 3.24 -3.31 9.14
N TYR A 138 4.24 -4.17 9.00
CA TYR A 138 5.21 -4.08 7.92
C TYR A 138 4.71 -4.83 6.70
N TYR A 139 4.90 -4.24 5.53
CA TYR A 139 4.43 -4.81 4.28
C TYR A 139 5.49 -4.73 3.19
N VAL A 140 5.35 -5.62 2.22
CA VAL A 140 6.05 -5.58 0.93
C VAL A 140 5.02 -5.52 -0.19
N ALA A 141 5.36 -4.85 -1.29
CA ALA A 141 4.48 -4.69 -2.41
C ALA A 141 5.22 -4.67 -3.75
N ILE A 142 4.51 -5.07 -4.80
CA ILE A 142 4.96 -5.05 -6.18
C ILE A 142 4.01 -4.12 -6.97
N PRO A 143 4.40 -2.85 -7.16
CA PRO A 143 3.71 -1.96 -8.08
C PRO A 143 4.07 -2.25 -9.55
N LEU A 144 3.07 -2.21 -10.42
CA LEU A 144 3.18 -2.47 -11.86
C LEU A 144 2.74 -1.25 -12.69
N PRO A 145 3.44 -0.11 -12.62
CA PRO A 145 2.97 1.14 -13.21
C PRO A 145 2.88 1.06 -14.74
N VAL A 146 1.78 1.58 -15.27
CA VAL A 146 1.63 1.95 -16.68
C VAL A 146 1.52 3.47 -16.74
N ARG A 147 2.34 4.12 -17.57
CA ARG A 147 2.34 5.58 -17.74
C ARG A 147 2.29 5.99 -19.21
N PHE A 148 1.67 7.13 -19.43
CA PHE A 148 1.43 7.80 -20.71
C PHE A 148 1.68 9.31 -20.55
N GLY A 149 1.67 10.04 -21.67
CA GLY A 149 1.70 11.50 -21.67
C GLY A 149 3.10 12.11 -21.60
N ASN A 150 3.15 13.44 -21.48
CA ASN A 150 4.36 14.25 -21.54
C ASN A 150 5.24 13.96 -22.77
N GLU A 151 4.62 13.70 -23.93
CA GLU A 151 5.31 13.40 -25.21
C GLU A 151 6.29 12.20 -25.16
N HIS A 152 6.20 11.36 -24.13
CA HIS A 152 6.97 10.13 -24.01
C HIS A 152 6.14 8.91 -24.41
N PRO A 153 6.78 7.84 -24.92
CA PRO A 153 6.10 6.57 -25.19
C PRO A 153 5.36 6.04 -23.96
N THR A 154 4.43 5.13 -24.22
CA THR A 154 3.83 4.33 -23.16
C THR A 154 4.90 3.52 -22.46
N THR A 155 4.90 3.53 -21.12
CA THR A 155 5.86 2.75 -20.34
C THR A 155 5.14 1.77 -19.43
N PHE A 156 5.67 0.55 -19.31
CA PHE A 156 5.29 -0.42 -18.30
C PHE A 156 6.47 -0.67 -17.37
N GLY A 157 6.27 -0.58 -16.07
CA GLY A 157 7.33 -0.79 -15.09
C GLY A 157 7.02 -1.90 -14.10
N ILE A 158 8.07 -2.36 -13.43
CA ILE A 158 7.98 -3.23 -12.26
C ILE A 158 8.80 -2.55 -11.16
N GLY A 159 8.16 -2.32 -10.01
CA GLY A 159 8.82 -1.82 -8.82
C GLY A 159 8.77 -2.81 -7.66
N PHE A 160 9.59 -2.55 -6.66
CA PHE A 160 9.54 -3.20 -5.36
C PHE A 160 9.38 -2.14 -4.28
N GLN A 161 8.39 -2.35 -3.42
CA GLN A 161 8.05 -1.43 -2.34
C GLN A 161 8.05 -2.17 -1.01
N PHE A 162 8.49 -1.49 0.04
CA PHE A 162 8.31 -1.94 1.42
C PHE A 162 7.93 -0.75 2.28
N GLY A 163 7.26 -1.00 3.40
CA GLY A 163 6.81 0.08 4.27
C GLY A 163 6.16 -0.39 5.55
N ILE A 164 5.62 0.58 6.27
CA ILE A 164 4.92 0.43 7.54
C ILE A 164 3.55 1.08 7.44
N ALA A 165 2.54 0.42 7.99
CA ALA A 165 1.18 0.92 8.14
C ALA A 165 0.82 0.99 9.63
N PHE A 166 -0.01 1.96 10.00
CA PHE A 166 -0.49 2.26 11.36
C PHE A 166 -2.02 2.33 11.36
#